data_AF-A0A7R9LLG9-F1
#
_entry.id   AF-A0A7R9LLG9-F1
#
_cell.length_a   1.000
_cell.length_b   1.000
_cell.length_c   1.000
_cell.angle_alpha   90.00
_cell.angle_beta   90.00
_cell.angle_gamma   90.00
#
_symmetry.space_group_name_H-M   'P 1'
#
loop_
_entity.id
_entity.type
_entity.pdbx_description
1 polymer ?
#
loop_
_entity_poly.entity_id
_entity_poly.type
_entity_poly.pdbx_seq_one_letter_code
_entity_poly.pdbx_strand_id
1 'polypeptide(L)'
;MPAFHTKTIESILEPVAQQVSRLVILHEEAEDGNAMPDLEKPVQAVSRAVTNLVKVGKETINSSDDNILRQDMPAALQRVERAAKLLEEASALLKDDPYSQPARKKLIEGARGL
;
A
#
# COMPACT_ATOMS: atom_id res chain seq x y z
N MET A 1 7.27 -12.22 -13.68
CA MET A 1 8.20 -11.24 -13.10
C MET A 1 7.66 -9.85 -13.43
N PRO A 2 7.47 -8.95 -12.45
CA PRO A 2 7.03 -7.58 -12.73
C PRO A 2 8.09 -6.91 -13.62
N ALA A 3 7.68 -6.46 -14.81
CA ALA A 3 8.56 -5.80 -15.75
C ALA A 3 8.66 -4.31 -15.37
N PHE A 4 9.71 -3.95 -14.64
CA PHE A 4 9.98 -2.54 -14.33
C PHE A 4 10.64 -1.86 -15.53
N HIS A 5 10.20 -0.63 -15.83
CA HIS A 5 10.61 0.10 -17.04
C HIS A 5 11.91 0.88 -16.85
N THR A 6 12.36 1.09 -15.60
CA THR A 6 13.64 1.77 -15.29
C THR A 6 14.28 1.17 -14.04
N LYS A 7 15.61 1.22 -13.96
CA LYS A 7 16.38 0.74 -12.79
C LYS A 7 16.06 1.50 -11.50
N THR A 8 15.64 2.76 -11.61
CA THR A 8 15.20 3.56 -10.45
C THR A 8 13.87 3.05 -9.90
N ILE A 9 12.92 2.73 -10.78
CA ILE A 9 11.62 2.17 -10.39
C ILE A 9 11.82 0.77 -9.79
N GLU A 10 12.66 -0.06 -10.42
CA GLU A 10 13.05 -1.39 -9.92
C GLU A 10 13.64 -1.31 -8.50
N SER A 11 14.65 -0.45 -8.27
CA SER A 11 15.28 -0.31 -6.96
C SER A 11 14.33 0.19 -5.86
N ILE A 12 13.24 0.88 -6.19
CA ILE A 12 12.25 1.38 -5.24
C ILE A 12 11.14 0.33 -5.01
N LEU A 13 10.63 -0.27 -6.08
CA LEU A 13 9.46 -1.16 -6.01
C LEU A 13 9.82 -2.61 -5.71
N GLU A 14 11.01 -3.09 -6.04
CA GLU A 14 11.42 -4.47 -5.77
C GLU A 14 11.42 -4.83 -4.26
N PRO A 15 12.00 -4.04 -3.35
CA PRO A 15 11.92 -4.34 -1.92
C PRO A 15 10.48 -4.24 -1.38
N VAL A 16 9.64 -3.38 -1.96
CA VAL A 16 8.23 -3.24 -1.56
C VAL A 16 7.40 -4.43 -2.06
N ALA A 17 7.57 -4.81 -3.33
CA ALA A 17 6.89 -5.95 -3.93
C ALA A 17 7.28 -7.26 -3.22
N GLN A 18 8.54 -7.42 -2.82
CA GLN A 18 8.98 -8.60 -2.07
C GLN A 18 8.35 -8.66 -0.67
N GLN A 19 8.16 -7.51 0.00
CA GLN A 19 7.45 -7.43 1.28
C GLN A 19 5.96 -7.75 1.12
N VAL A 20 5.31 -7.24 0.07
CA VAL A 20 3.91 -7.56 -0.25
C VAL A 20 3.75 -9.04 -0.61
N SER A 21 4.67 -9.63 -1.39
CA SER A 21 4.67 -11.06 -1.68
C SER A 21 4.81 -11.91 -0.40
N ARG A 22 5.67 -11.52 0.54
CA ARG A 22 5.73 -12.20 1.85
C ARG A 22 4.43 -12.06 2.64
N LEU A 23 3.75 -10.92 2.56
CA LEU A 23 2.43 -10.69 3.16
C LEU A 23 1.34 -11.59 2.54
N VAL A 24 1.41 -11.86 1.23
CA VAL A 24 0.51 -12.81 0.55
C VAL A 24 0.82 -14.24 0.95
N ILE A 25 2.10 -14.62 1.09
CA ILE A 25 2.48 -15.96 1.56
C ILE A 25 2.07 -16.17 3.02
N LEU A 26 2.24 -15.16 3.88
CA LEU A 26 1.71 -15.17 5.26
C LEU A 26 0.19 -15.31 5.31
N HIS A 27 -0.53 -14.86 4.28
CA HIS A 27 -1.97 -15.08 4.17
C HIS A 27 -2.32 -16.52 3.82
N GLU A 28 -1.55 -17.17 2.94
CA GLU A 28 -1.67 -18.61 2.63
C GLU A 28 -1.30 -19.48 3.84
N GLU A 29 -0.19 -19.19 4.53
CA GLU A 29 0.22 -19.93 5.75
C GLU A 29 -0.68 -19.66 6.97
N ALA A 30 -1.48 -18.59 6.96
CA ALA A 30 -2.43 -18.30 8.03
C ALA A 30 -3.84 -18.85 7.76
N GLU A 31 -4.08 -19.58 6.66
CA GLU A 31 -5.21 -20.51 6.55
C GLU A 31 -5.10 -21.69 7.54
N ASP A 32 -3.91 -21.93 8.11
CA ASP A 32 -3.65 -22.92 9.18
C ASP A 32 -4.07 -22.46 10.60
N GLY A 33 -4.78 -21.33 10.74
CA GLY A 33 -5.35 -20.91 12.03
C GLY A 33 -4.41 -20.10 12.94
N ASN A 34 -3.43 -19.41 12.37
CA ASN A 34 -2.56 -18.49 13.12
C ASN A 34 -3.17 -17.07 13.21
N ALA A 35 -3.04 -16.46 14.40
CA ALA A 35 -3.46 -15.08 14.64
C ALA A 35 -2.55 -14.10 13.90
N MET A 36 -3.14 -13.09 13.26
CA MET A 36 -2.37 -12.03 12.61
C MET A 36 -1.60 -11.21 13.68
N PRO A 37 -0.31 -10.88 13.48
CA PRO A 37 0.42 -10.00 14.40
C PRO A 37 -0.14 -8.57 14.37
N ASP A 38 0.22 -7.76 15.36
CA ASP A 38 -0.18 -6.35 15.42
C ASP A 38 0.43 -5.57 14.23
N LEU A 39 -0.46 -5.05 13.37
CA LEU A 39 -0.10 -4.29 12.17
C LEU A 39 -0.24 -2.78 12.36
N GLU A 40 -0.63 -2.28 13.54
CA GLU A 40 -0.92 -0.87 13.77
C GLU A 40 0.31 0.01 13.50
N LYS A 41 1.47 -0.40 14.04
CA LYS A 41 2.74 0.32 13.84
C LYS A 41 3.20 0.33 12.38
N PRO A 42 3.32 -0.81 11.67
CA PRO A 42 3.74 -0.80 10.28
C PRO A 42 2.73 -0.09 9.36
N VAL A 43 1.43 -0.25 9.60
CA VAL A 43 0.40 0.44 8.80
C VAL A 43 0.42 1.94 9.03
N GLN A 44 0.61 2.42 10.27
CA GLN A 44 0.81 3.86 10.52
C GLN A 44 2.04 4.42 9.80
N ALA A 45 3.15 3.67 9.75
CA ALA A 45 4.35 4.10 9.04
C ALA A 45 4.07 4.25 7.53
N VAL A 46 3.36 3.29 6.94
CA VAL A 46 2.93 3.34 5.52
C VAL A 46 1.97 4.50 5.28
N SER A 47 0.97 4.70 6.14
CA SER A 47 0.00 5.81 6.04
C SER A 47 0.69 7.19 6.05
N ARG A 48 1.66 7.39 6.96
CA ARG A 48 2.48 8.60 6.99
C ARG A 48 3.33 8.78 5.72
N ALA A 49 3.95 7.71 5.24
CA ALA A 49 4.74 7.74 4.01
C ALA A 49 3.88 8.12 2.79
N VAL A 50 2.68 7.54 2.68
CA VAL A 50 1.71 7.85 1.62
C VAL A 50 1.22 9.28 1.73
N THR A 51 0.92 9.77 2.94
CA THR A 51 0.49 11.16 3.14
C THR A 51 1.56 12.15 2.67
N ASN A 52 2.83 11.87 2.98
CA ASN A 52 3.95 12.68 2.52
C ASN A 52 4.11 12.59 0.99
N LEU A 53 3.99 11.40 0.40
CA LEU A 53 4.05 11.21 -1.05
C LEU A 53 2.93 11.98 -1.76
N VAL A 54 1.70 11.93 -1.26
CA VAL A 54 0.55 12.65 -1.82
C VAL A 54 0.75 14.16 -1.72
N LYS A 55 1.30 14.65 -0.60
CA LYS A 55 1.64 16.06 -0.43
C LYS A 55 2.67 16.51 -1.47
N VAL A 56 3.79 15.81 -1.57
CA VAL A 56 4.87 16.12 -2.54
C VAL A 56 4.35 16.00 -3.97
N GLY A 57 3.53 15.01 -4.27
CA GLY A 57 2.90 14.85 -5.58
C GLY A 57 2.00 16.02 -5.95
N LYS A 58 1.13 16.46 -5.03
CA LYS A 58 0.28 17.66 -5.23
C LYS A 58 1.11 18.94 -5.43
N GLU A 59 2.17 19.12 -4.64
CA GLU A 59 3.10 20.26 -4.81
C GLU A 59 3.78 20.22 -6.18
N THR A 60 4.24 19.04 -6.61
CA THR A 60 4.89 18.83 -7.92
C THR A 60 3.94 19.12 -9.09
N ILE A 61 2.68 18.66 -9.02
CA ILE A 61 1.64 18.97 -10.02
C ILE A 61 1.42 20.48 -10.12
N ASN A 62 1.33 21.16 -8.97
CA ASN A 62 1.05 22.59 -8.92
C ASN A 62 2.21 23.41 -9.49
N SER A 63 3.47 23.00 -9.23
CA SER A 63 4.66 23.69 -9.71
C SER A 63 5.12 23.29 -11.13
N SER A 64 4.51 22.26 -11.73
CA SER A 64 4.93 21.76 -13.05
C SER A 64 4.13 22.39 -14.18
N ASP A 65 4.81 22.68 -15.30
CA ASP A 65 4.19 23.13 -16.55
C ASP A 65 3.79 21.95 -17.47
N ASP A 66 4.03 20.72 -17.04
CA ASP A 66 3.68 19.50 -17.79
C ASP A 66 2.18 19.19 -17.65
N ASN A 67 1.44 19.38 -18.75
CA ASN A 67 0.00 19.14 -18.81
C ASN A 67 -0.37 17.65 -18.67
N ILE A 68 0.49 16.72 -19.13
CA ILE A 68 0.24 15.28 -19.00
C ILE A 68 0.39 14.89 -17.53
N LEU A 69 1.46 15.36 -16.89
CA LEU A 69 1.69 15.15 -15.46
C LEU A 69 0.51 15.66 -14.62
N ARG A 70 0.01 16.86 -14.93
CA ARG A 70 -1.14 17.47 -14.25
C ARG A 70 -2.44 16.70 -14.44
N GLN A 71 -2.62 16.05 -15.57
CA GLN A 71 -3.82 15.27 -15.88
C GLN A 71 -3.79 13.87 -15.25
N ASP A 72 -2.65 13.18 -15.33
CA ASP A 72 -2.57 11.75 -14.97
C ASP A 72 -2.22 11.52 -13.50
N MET A 73 -1.39 12.37 -12.90
CA MET A 73 -0.92 12.18 -11.53
C MET A 73 -2.04 12.23 -10.46
N PRO A 74 -3.10 13.06 -10.56
CA PRO A 74 -4.18 13.07 -9.56
C PRO A 74 -4.85 11.71 -9.37
N ALA A 75 -5.06 10.95 -10.45
CA ALA A 75 -5.69 9.63 -10.39
C ALA A 75 -4.77 8.60 -9.70
N ALA A 76 -3.46 8.68 -9.93
CA ALA A 76 -2.47 7.85 -9.24
C ALA A 76 -2.41 8.17 -7.74
N LEU A 77 -2.36 9.45 -7.37
CA LEU A 77 -2.35 9.86 -5.96
C LEU A 77 -3.62 9.40 -5.22
N GLN A 78 -4.79 9.51 -5.84
CA GLN A 78 -6.04 9.01 -5.26
C GLN A 78 -6.04 7.48 -5.08
N ARG A 79 -5.42 6.73 -5.99
CA ARG A 79 -5.30 5.26 -5.85
C ARG A 79 -4.45 4.88 -4.63
N VAL A 80 -3.28 5.50 -4.48
CA VAL A 80 -2.38 5.23 -3.35
C VAL A 80 -3.03 5.65 -2.02
N GLU A 81 -3.74 6.78 -2.00
CA GLU A 81 -4.48 7.25 -0.81
C GLU A 81 -5.60 6.29 -0.39
N ARG A 82 -6.35 5.75 -1.37
CA ARG A 82 -7.36 4.70 -1.10
C ARG A 82 -6.73 3.41 -0.58
N ALA A 83 -5.60 3.01 -1.15
CA ALA A 83 -4.87 1.81 -0.75
C ALA A 83 -4.38 1.90 0.72
N ALA A 84 -3.82 3.06 1.10
CA ALA A 84 -3.42 3.31 2.49
C ALA A 84 -4.60 3.25 3.46
N LYS A 85 -5.75 3.81 3.07
CA LYS A 85 -6.97 3.77 3.89
C LYS A 85 -7.51 2.35 4.07
N LEU A 86 -7.45 1.51 3.04
CA LEU A 86 -7.81 0.08 3.14
C LEU A 86 -6.90 -0.66 4.13
N LEU A 87 -5.61 -0.35 4.17
CA LEU A 87 -4.68 -0.92 5.14
C LEU A 87 -5.00 -0.48 6.57
N GLU A 88 -5.33 0.79 6.80
CA GLU A 88 -5.75 1.28 8.13
C GLU A 88 -7.04 0.59 8.61
N GLU A 89 -8.04 0.49 7.74
CA GLU A 89 -9.28 -0.22 8.05
C GLU A 89 -9.03 -1.70 8.34
N ALA A 90 -8.19 -2.36 7.54
CA ALA A 90 -7.82 -3.75 7.74
C ALA A 90 -7.08 -3.95 9.07
N SER A 91 -6.14 -3.07 9.41
CA SER A 91 -5.40 -3.11 10.66
C SER A 91 -6.31 -2.92 11.88
N ALA A 92 -7.29 -2.01 11.79
CA ALA A 92 -8.25 -1.78 12.87
C ALA A 92 -9.16 -3.01 13.08
N LEU A 93 -9.60 -3.66 12.00
CA LEU A 93 -10.41 -4.88 12.07
C LEU A 93 -9.60 -6.08 12.59
N LEU A 94 -8.34 -6.23 12.18
CA LEU A 94 -7.45 -7.31 12.65
C LEU A 94 -7.04 -7.16 14.12
N LYS A 95 -7.08 -5.93 14.64
CA LYS A 95 -6.85 -5.66 16.07
C LYS A 95 -8.00 -6.17 16.94
N ASP A 96 -9.24 -6.06 16.45
CA ASP A 96 -10.44 -6.53 17.15
C ASP A 96 -10.64 -8.04 16.96
N ASP A 97 -10.45 -8.52 15.74
CA ASP A 97 -10.53 -9.94 15.38
C ASP A 97 -9.31 -10.38 14.52
N PRO A 98 -8.27 -10.98 15.15
CA PRO A 98 -7.06 -11.46 14.48
C PRO A 98 -7.29 -12.56 13.44
N TYR A 99 -8.47 -13.18 13.45
CA TYR A 99 -8.86 -14.27 12.55
C TYR A 99 -9.80 -13.80 11.44
N SER A 100 -10.13 -12.50 11.40
CA SER A 100 -11.08 -11.93 10.48
C SER A 100 -10.63 -12.05 9.02
N GLN A 101 -11.21 -13.01 8.30
CA GLN A 101 -11.05 -13.18 6.85
C GLN A 101 -11.37 -11.91 6.04
N PRO A 102 -12.46 -11.15 6.30
CA PRO A 102 -12.73 -9.93 5.54
C PRO A 102 -11.67 -8.83 5.79
N ALA A 103 -11.11 -8.76 7.00
CA ALA A 103 -10.04 -7.81 7.31
C ALA A 103 -8.75 -8.17 6.55
N ARG A 104 -8.41 -9.46 6.46
CA ARG A 104 -7.27 -9.94 5.66
C ARG A 104 -7.43 -9.63 4.18
N LYS A 105 -8.63 -9.84 3.63
CA LYS A 105 -8.92 -9.50 2.23
C LYS A 105 -8.69 -8.01 1.96
N LYS A 106 -9.18 -7.13 2.85
CA LYS A 106 -8.91 -5.68 2.77
C LYS A 106 -7.43 -5.34 2.85
N LEU A 107 -6.67 -6.05 3.69
CA LEU A 107 -5.22 -5.86 3.81
C LEU A 107 -4.52 -6.16 2.48
N ILE A 108 -4.88 -7.25 1.82
CA ILE A 108 -4.30 -7.63 0.51
C ILE A 108 -4.72 -6.66 -0.58
N GLU A 109 -5.99 -6.25 -0.61
CA GLU A 109 -6.46 -5.24 -1.56
C GLU A 109 -5.75 -3.91 -1.37
N GLY A 110 -5.53 -3.48 -0.13
CA GLY A 110 -4.72 -2.30 0.21
C GLY A 110 -3.26 -2.47 -0.21
N ALA A 111 -2.64 -3.61 0.08
CA ALA A 111 -1.25 -3.87 -0.26
C ALA A 111 -1.01 -3.97 -1.78
N ARG A 112 -1.98 -4.47 -2.56
CA ARG A 112 -1.91 -4.49 -4.04
C ARG A 112 -2.15 -3.11 -4.67
N GLY A 113 -2.78 -2.19 -3.94
CA GLY A 113 -3.06 -0.84 -4.40
C GLY A 113 -1.89 0.14 -4.20
N LEU A 114 -0.88 -0.24 -3.41
CA LEU A 114 0.40 0.46 -3.23
C LEU A 114 1.44 -0.08 -4.21
#